data_AF-A0A960Z7I7-F1
#
_entry.id   AF-A0A960Z7I7-F1
#
_cell.length_a   1.000
_cell.length_b   1.000
_cell.length_c   1.000
_cell.angle_alpha   90.00
_cell.angle_beta   90.00
_cell.angle_gamma   90.00
#
_symmetry.space_group_name_H-M   'P 1'
#
loop_
_entity.id
_entity.type
_entity.pdbx_description
1 polymer ?
#
loop_
_entity_poly.entity_id
_entity_poly.type
_entity_poly.pdbx_seq_one_letter_code
_entity_poly.pdbx_strand_id
1 'polypeptide(L)'
;MEQTPLDVAGGIERLGDAEIWQEIVQDYIDVCEGLITEIGNSIAAGDALKLRQDSHAVKGSSAELLASRMASLSADLEHMGRENQLDGAERKFSELREEFARLVDFVRDASISG
;
A
#
# COMPACT_ATOMS: atom_id res chain seq x y z
N MET A 1 4.45 -8.03 -18.66
CA MET A 1 3.67 -8.86 -17.73
C MET A 1 3.13 -7.91 -16.69
N GLU A 2 1.82 -7.73 -16.60
CA GLU A 2 1.25 -6.98 -15.48
C GLU A 2 1.57 -7.76 -14.21
N GLN A 3 2.17 -7.10 -13.22
CA GLN A 3 2.39 -7.69 -11.90
C GLN A 3 1.05 -7.70 -11.18
N THR A 4 0.71 -8.85 -10.61
CA THR A 4 -0.46 -8.98 -9.73
C THR A 4 -0.26 -8.10 -8.50
N PRO A 5 -1.29 -7.40 -7.98
CA PRO A 5 -1.13 -6.54 -6.80
C PRO A 5 -0.66 -7.28 -5.54
N LEU A 6 -0.96 -8.58 -5.44
CA LEU A 6 -0.60 -9.47 -4.33
C LEU A 6 -0.19 -10.85 -4.86
N ASP A 7 0.78 -11.48 -4.19
CA ASP A 7 1.12 -12.90 -4.39
C ASP A 7 0.30 -13.78 -3.44
N VAL A 8 -0.91 -14.13 -3.88
CA VAL A 8 -1.85 -14.95 -3.09
C VAL A 8 -1.29 -16.34 -2.82
N ALA A 9 -0.65 -16.97 -3.81
CA ALA A 9 -0.13 -18.32 -3.67
C ALA A 9 1.01 -18.37 -2.64
N GLY A 10 1.96 -17.43 -2.74
CA GLY A 10 3.05 -17.32 -1.77
C GLY A 10 2.57 -16.96 -0.37
N GLY A 11 1.54 -16.11 -0.25
CA GLY A 11 0.90 -15.78 1.02
C GLY A 11 0.28 -16.99 1.72
N ILE A 12 -0.52 -17.77 0.98
CA ILE A 12 -1.15 -19.00 1.49
C ILE A 12 -0.10 -20.06 1.83
N GLU A 13 0.93 -20.25 0.99
CA GLU A 13 2.02 -21.20 1.27
C GLU A 13 2.74 -20.87 2.58
N ARG A 14 3.00 -19.59 2.84
CA ARG A 14 3.68 -19.13 4.05
C ARG A 14 2.85 -19.34 5.32
N LEU A 15 1.53 -19.16 5.24
CA LEU A 15 0.63 -19.26 6.40
C LEU A 15 0.06 -20.66 6.59
N GLY A 16 0.00 -21.47 5.52
CA GLY A 16 -0.61 -22.79 5.51
C GLY A 16 -2.14 -22.78 5.49
N ASP A 17 -2.77 -21.61 5.40
CA ASP A 17 -4.22 -21.45 5.51
C ASP A 17 -4.70 -20.24 4.67
N ALA A 18 -5.71 -20.48 3.82
CA ALA A 18 -6.28 -19.47 2.94
C ALA A 18 -7.23 -18.49 3.65
N GLU A 19 -7.93 -18.94 4.69
CA GLU A 19 -8.85 -18.12 5.48
C GLU A 19 -8.04 -17.13 6.32
N ILE A 20 -6.97 -17.59 6.98
CA ILE A 20 -6.04 -16.73 7.72
C ILE A 20 -5.37 -15.70 6.79
N TRP A 21 -5.00 -16.11 5.56
CA TRP A 21 -4.46 -15.18 4.58
C TRP A 21 -5.46 -14.07 4.22
N GLN A 22 -6.73 -14.42 4.01
CA GLN A 22 -7.78 -13.44 3.71
C GLN A 22 -8.00 -12.45 4.87
N GLU A 23 -8.01 -12.93 6.12
CA GLU A 23 -8.12 -12.06 7.29
C GLU A 23 -6.97 -11.05 7.36
N ILE A 24 -5.73 -11.52 7.18
CA ILE A 24 -4.54 -10.66 7.20
C ILE A 24 -4.57 -9.62 6.07
N VAL A 25 -5.02 -10.01 4.88
CA VAL A 25 -5.14 -9.08 3.75
C VAL A 25 -6.22 -8.03 4.01
N GLN A 26 -7.34 -8.41 4.64
CA GLN A 26 -8.40 -7.47 4.99
C GLN A 26 -7.93 -6.46 6.05
N ASP A 27 -7.26 -6.93 7.11
CA ASP A 27 -6.66 -6.07 8.14
C ASP A 27 -5.67 -5.06 7.53
N TYR A 28 -4.87 -5.51 6.57
CA TYR A 28 -3.95 -4.64 5.84
C TYR A 28 -4.65 -3.57 5.01
N ILE A 29 -5.74 -3.92 4.32
CA ILE A 29 -6.52 -2.96 3.52
C ILE A 29 -7.05 -1.86 4.44
N ASP A 30 -7.63 -2.23 5.59
CA ASP A 30 -8.20 -1.29 6.55
C ASP A 30 -7.13 -0.35 7.11
N VAL A 31 -5.94 -0.87 7.44
CA VAL A 31 -4.78 -0.07 7.89
C VAL A 31 -4.31 0.88 6.78
N CYS A 32 -4.18 0.39 5.55
CA CYS A 32 -3.70 1.18 4.43
C CYS A 32 -4.67 2.29 4.02
N GLU A 33 -5.98 2.08 4.13
CA GLU A 33 -6.97 3.11 3.83
C GLU A 33 -6.79 4.35 4.72
N GLY A 34 -6.57 4.13 6.03
CA GLY A 34 -6.24 5.20 6.97
C GLY A 34 -4.93 5.91 6.65
N LEU A 35 -3.85 5.14 6.41
CA LEU A 35 -2.53 5.72 6.11
C LEU A 35 -2.49 6.49 4.79
N ILE A 36 -3.17 6.00 3.74
CA ILE A 36 -3.26 6.69 2.45
C ILE A 36 -4.00 8.02 2.59
N THR A 37 -5.05 8.06 3.41
CA THR A 37 -5.75 9.31 3.74
C THR A 37 -4.79 10.31 4.41
N GLU A 38 -4.01 9.84 5.39
CA GLU A 38 -3.04 10.67 6.12
C GLU A 38 -1.86 11.15 5.25
N ILE A 39 -1.39 10.34 4.30
CA ILE A 39 -0.42 10.75 3.29
C ILE A 39 -0.96 11.92 2.46
N GLY A 40 -2.21 11.84 2.00
CA GLY A 40 -2.87 12.92 1.26
C GLY A 40 -2.94 14.22 2.08
N ASN A 41 -3.33 14.11 3.35
CA ASN A 41 -3.37 15.24 4.29
C ASN A 41 -1.98 15.88 4.47
N SER A 42 -0.94 15.05 4.61
CA SER A 42 0.45 15.49 4.78
C SER A 42 0.97 16.24 3.57
N ILE A 43 0.66 15.77 2.35
CA ILE A 43 1.01 16.44 1.10
C ILE A 43 0.30 17.80 1.01
N ALA A 44 -1.00 17.84 1.27
CA ALA A 44 -1.78 19.09 1.22
C ALA A 44 -1.31 20.13 2.27
N ALA A 45 -0.86 19.67 3.43
CA ALA A 45 -0.31 20.51 4.49
C ALA A 45 1.17 20.90 4.27
N GLY A 46 1.86 20.29 3.31
CA GLY A 46 3.30 20.45 3.14
C GLY A 46 4.14 19.84 4.27
N ASP A 47 3.60 18.88 5.01
CA ASP A 47 4.26 18.24 6.16
C ASP A 47 5.13 17.05 5.69
N ALA A 48 6.39 17.34 5.37
CA ALA A 48 7.32 16.33 4.89
C ALA A 48 7.68 15.28 5.96
N LEU A 49 7.68 15.65 7.24
CA LEU A 49 7.97 14.70 8.32
C LEU A 49 6.86 13.68 8.44
N LYS A 50 5.61 14.15 8.44
CA LYS A 50 4.44 13.27 8.53
C LYS A 50 4.27 12.43 7.27
N LEU A 51 4.49 13.01 6.08
CA LEU A 51 4.55 12.25 4.82
C LEU A 51 5.55 11.08 4.91
N ARG A 52 6.75 11.34 5.43
CA ARG A 52 7.76 10.29 5.61
C ARG A 52 7.28 9.18 6.53
N GLN A 53 6.70 9.53 7.67
CA GLN A 53 6.24 8.56 8.68
C GLN A 53 5.11 7.69 8.16
N ASP A 54 4.08 8.31 7.57
CA ASP A 54 2.91 7.59 7.07
C ASP A 54 3.31 6.69 5.87
N SER A 55 4.16 7.19 4.97
CA SER A 55 4.68 6.40 3.85
C SER A 55 5.58 5.24 4.30
N HIS A 56 6.39 5.42 5.34
CA HIS A 56 7.20 4.36 5.93
C HIS A 56 6.33 3.21 6.47
N ALA A 57 5.21 3.54 7.12
CA ALA A 57 4.27 2.55 7.64
C ALA A 57 3.64 1.72 6.51
N VAL A 58 3.15 2.36 5.44
CA VAL A 58 2.59 1.65 4.27
C VAL A 58 3.65 0.77 3.59
N LYS A 59 4.89 1.26 3.48
CA LYS A 59 5.99 0.47 2.90
C LYS A 59 6.24 -0.82 3.69
N GLY A 60 6.31 -0.72 5.02
CA GLY A 60 6.55 -1.87 5.90
C GLY A 60 5.47 -2.94 5.77
N SER A 61 4.20 -2.53 5.93
CA SER A 61 3.07 -3.45 5.82
C SER A 61 2.94 -4.06 4.42
N SER A 62 3.22 -3.29 3.36
CA SER A 62 3.15 -3.78 1.98
C SER A 62 4.25 -4.80 1.66
N ALA A 63 5.45 -4.66 2.24
CA ALA A 63 6.54 -5.61 2.07
C ALA A 63 6.23 -6.96 2.73
N GLU A 64 5.52 -6.96 3.86
CA GLU A 64 5.10 -8.18 4.56
C GLU A 64 4.10 -9.01 3.75
N LEU A 65 3.25 -8.36 2.94
CA LEU A 65 2.26 -9.02 2.08
C LEU A 65 2.70 -9.21 0.62
N LEU A 66 3.98 -8.95 0.32
CA LEU A 66 4.52 -9.03 -1.04
C LEU A 66 3.81 -8.10 -2.04
N ALA A 67 3.13 -7.05 -1.54
CA ALA A 67 2.50 -5.99 -2.32
C ALA A 67 3.56 -5.03 -2.88
N SER A 68 4.37 -5.56 -3.81
CA SER A 68 5.63 -4.96 -4.24
C SER A 68 5.48 -3.56 -4.83
N ARG A 69 4.38 -3.32 -5.57
CA ARG A 69 4.10 -2.02 -6.18
C ARG A 69 3.71 -0.97 -5.13
N MET A 70 2.86 -1.33 -4.17
CA MET A 70 2.53 -0.48 -3.01
C MET A 70 3.79 -0.12 -2.24
N ALA A 71 4.63 -1.11 -1.90
CA ALA A 71 5.88 -0.89 -1.19
C ALA A 71 6.82 0.08 -1.93
N SER A 72 6.94 -0.05 -3.26
CA SER A 72 7.77 0.84 -4.08
C SER A 72 7.26 2.27 -4.10
N LEU A 73 5.96 2.48 -4.30
CA LEU A 73 5.37 3.82 -4.36
C LEU A 73 5.43 4.54 -3.00
N SER A 74 5.23 3.80 -1.92
CA SER A 74 5.40 4.30 -0.56
C SER A 74 6.86 4.63 -0.25
N ALA A 75 7.82 3.85 -0.75
CA ALA A 75 9.25 4.16 -0.60
C ALA A 75 9.63 5.46 -1.31
N ASP A 76 9.07 5.73 -2.49
CA ASP A 76 9.27 6.99 -3.21
C ASP A 76 8.76 8.18 -2.38
N LEU A 77 7.55 8.10 -1.83
CA LEU A 77 6.97 9.16 -0.99
C LEU A 77 7.72 9.34 0.33
N GLU A 78 8.16 8.24 0.95
CA GLU A 78 9.02 8.27 2.13
C GLU A 78 10.32 9.02 1.84
N HIS A 79 10.94 8.75 0.68
CA HIS A 79 12.15 9.42 0.26
C HIS A 79 11.92 10.93 0.04
N MET A 80 10.83 11.31 -0.65
CA MET A 80 10.45 12.72 -0.84
C MET A 80 10.27 13.46 0.49
N GLY A 81 9.57 12.84 1.46
CA GLY A 81 9.43 13.38 2.81
C GLY A 81 10.76 13.48 3.55
N ARG A 82 11.66 12.49 3.39
CA ARG A 82 13.00 12.50 4.00
C ARG A 82 13.88 13.63 3.48
N GLU A 83 13.84 13.90 2.17
CA GLU A 83 14.62 14.97 1.54
C GLU A 83 13.95 16.35 1.68
N ASN A 84 12.73 16.40 2.25
CA ASN A 84 11.90 17.61 2.34
C ASN A 84 11.65 18.24 0.95
N GLN A 85 11.47 17.40 -0.06
CA GLN A 85 11.23 17.77 -1.46
C GLN A 85 9.88 17.22 -1.91
N LEU A 86 8.83 18.02 -1.74
CA LEU A 86 7.45 17.60 -2.00
C LEU A 86 6.99 17.86 -3.44
N ASP A 87 7.85 18.46 -4.27
CA ASP A 87 7.56 18.70 -5.69
C ASP A 87 7.27 17.39 -6.42
N GLY A 88 6.04 17.23 -6.89
CA GLY A 88 5.58 16.01 -7.56
C GLY A 88 5.02 14.92 -6.63
N ALA A 89 4.93 15.16 -5.32
CA ALA A 89 4.36 14.21 -4.36
C ALA A 89 2.91 13.88 -4.69
N GLU A 90 2.12 14.85 -5.17
CA GLU A 90 0.73 14.63 -5.61
C GLU A 90 0.62 13.60 -6.74
N ARG A 91 1.54 13.64 -7.72
CA ARG A 91 1.56 12.67 -8.82
C ARG A 91 1.83 11.26 -8.29
N LYS A 92 2.85 11.14 -7.43
CA LYS A 92 3.22 9.87 -6.82
C LYS A 92 2.12 9.33 -5.91
N PHE A 93 1.41 10.22 -5.21
CA PHE A 93 0.25 9.89 -4.41
C PHE A 93 -0.94 9.39 -5.25
N SER A 94 -1.18 9.99 -6.43
CA SER A 94 -2.17 9.45 -7.38
C SER A 94 -1.83 8.03 -7.80
N GLU A 95 -0.57 7.76 -8.16
CA GLU A 95 -0.09 6.42 -8.50
C GLU A 95 -0.31 5.42 -7.33
N LEU A 96 -0.04 5.84 -6.08
CA LEU A 96 -0.27 5.01 -4.89
C LEU A 96 -1.75 4.70 -4.69
N ARG A 97 -2.63 5.69 -4.85
CA ARG A 97 -4.09 5.51 -4.71
C ARG A 97 -4.67 4.60 -5.78
N GLU A 98 -4.20 4.73 -7.02
CA GLU A 98 -4.61 3.86 -8.12
C GLU A 98 -4.18 2.41 -7.88
N GLU A 99 -2.96 2.19 -7.39
CA GLU A 99 -2.51 0.84 -7.04
C GLU A 99 -3.30 0.27 -5.86
N PHE A 100 -3.58 1.07 -4.84
CA PHE A 100 -4.40 0.62 -3.71
C PHE A 100 -5.81 0.22 -4.15
N ALA A 101 -6.44 1.01 -5.02
CA ALA A 101 -7.74 0.66 -5.60
C ALA A 101 -7.67 -0.65 -6.39
N ARG A 102 -6.64 -0.84 -7.21
CA ARG A 102 -6.40 -2.08 -7.96
C ARG A 102 -6.23 -3.28 -7.02
N LEU A 103 -5.53 -3.11 -5.90
CA LEU A 103 -5.36 -4.15 -4.87
C LEU A 103 -6.69 -4.52 -4.22
N VAL A 104 -7.49 -3.53 -3.81
CA VAL A 104 -8.81 -3.75 -3.19
C VAL A 104 -9.75 -4.47 -4.14
N ASP A 105 -9.80 -4.06 -5.41
CA ASP A 105 -10.61 -4.70 -6.43
C ASP A 105 -10.15 -6.15 -6.69
N PHE A 106 -8.84 -6.39 -6.76
CA PHE A 106 -8.28 -7.72 -6.90
C PHE A 106 -8.69 -8.67 -5.76
N VAL A 107 -8.66 -8.21 -4.50
CA VAL A 107 -9.06 -9.00 -3.33
C VAL A 107 -10.56 -9.29 -3.33
N ARG A 108 -11.38 -8.31 -3.76
CA ARG A 108 -12.83 -8.50 -3.90
C ARG A 108 -13.16 -9.54 -4.97
N ASP A 109 -12.54 -9.45 -6.14
CA ASP A 109 -12.78 -10.38 -7.25
C ASP A 109 -12.29 -11.79 -6.93
N ALA A 110 -11.15 -11.92 -6.23
CA ALA A 110 -10.64 -13.21 -5.75
C ALA A 110 -11.59 -13.89 -4.76
N SER A 111 -12.32 -13.10 -3.97
CA SER A 111 -13.29 -13.60 -2.97
C SER A 111 -14.65 -14.01 -3.55
N ILE A 112 -14.94 -13.72 -4.84
CA ILE A 112 -16.21 -14.11 -5.50
C ILE A 112 -16.16 -15.53 -6.09
N SER A 113 -15.01 -16.19 -6.06
CA SER A 113 -14.91 -17.63 -6.39
C SER A 113 -15.13 -18.50 -5.15
N GLY A 114 -16.33 -18.41 -4.56
CA GLY A 114 -16.85 -19.37 -3.58
C GLY A 114 -17.63 -20.49 -4.25
#